data_AF-A0AAD8GZN0-F1
#
_entry.id   AF-A0AAD8GZN0-F1
#
_cell.length_a   1.000
_cell.length_b   1.000
_cell.length_c   1.000
_cell.angle_alpha   90.00
_cell.angle_beta   90.00
_cell.angle_gamma   90.00
#
_symmetry.space_group_name_H-M   'P 1'
#
loop_
_entity.id
_entity.type
_entity.pdbx_description
1 polymer ?
#
loop_
_entity_poly.entity_id
_entity_poly.type
_entity_poly.pdbx_seq_one_letter_code
_entity_poly.pdbx_strand_id
1 'polypeptide(L)'
;MGEIDTKSIDSVQASISLFGDRSDQLRSRPACYSQLEKENLELSMKLDQYEKTAVELFILLKNTEFEREIYMNGCREAKMRIYELEHKIKEKDAQLSETVKLKDENFHVLLELNTAKEELLNKEIELVEARNAKIEALKEAEVIETALNMEKERAEELSGHVAELNETILHLQFAVLEAKKELDLVSSENQTALMLATKSVEETREEMESTRNQLKNLEGEVLDKSLLIESLQLELQQAIEVRNSAEKATRDAVNDIGQLISDMELLMTGNSKKDGQIIALEMELSQLMVELKIANKEGELLKCDLEAMTGKNEKLASEVNEICEKESEAQIEIALLKSELHRGRSKAAAADAAEERGKREKLALELCIQQLALQGQEAKNQLQTLKDLARKGDVETQNSEVIEADETITEEQTHACISITKEDYKALLKKADQSEEMSNENDVLKREMEMTAARIGEFRTRAEQAAWRAEVAEKAKALLEEERRKWKEKEDKRKVALEALRQESISLKNSFRKHPEPPKTYQPLGKILKMKF
;
A
#
# COMPACT_ATOMS: atom_id res chain seq x y z
N MET A 1 -87.85 12.90 46.12
CA MET A 1 -89.32 12.77 46.10
C MET A 1 -89.72 11.97 47.31
N GLY A 2 -90.18 12.63 48.39
CA GLY A 2 -90.77 11.97 49.55
C GLY A 2 -92.28 12.03 49.43
N GLU A 3 -92.96 10.91 49.66
CA GLU A 3 -94.41 10.77 49.65
C GLU A 3 -95.08 11.75 50.63
N ILE A 4 -96.09 12.48 50.15
CA ILE A 4 -96.97 13.30 50.98
C ILE A 4 -98.18 12.42 51.34
N ASP A 5 -98.38 12.19 52.63
CA ASP A 5 -99.53 11.46 53.21
C ASP A 5 -100.82 12.26 52.96
N THR A 6 -101.69 11.75 52.08
CA THR A 6 -103.00 12.33 51.76
C THR A 6 -104.11 11.61 52.51
N LYS A 7 -104.28 11.90 53.81
CA LYS A 7 -105.48 11.51 54.57
C LYS A 7 -106.50 12.66 54.60
N SER A 8 -107.76 12.36 54.30
CA SER A 8 -108.87 13.31 54.33
C SER A 8 -109.21 13.69 55.77
N ILE A 9 -109.42 14.99 56.01
CA ILE A 9 -109.93 15.52 57.27
C ILE A 9 -111.46 15.52 57.19
N ASP A 10 -112.06 14.35 57.38
CA ASP A 10 -113.50 14.22 57.64
C ASP A 10 -113.73 14.20 59.15
N SER A 11 -114.03 15.36 59.76
CA SER A 11 -114.79 15.50 61.03
C SER A 11 -114.54 16.85 61.72
N VAL A 12 -115.10 17.94 61.18
CA VAL A 12 -115.41 19.16 61.97
C VAL A 12 -116.83 19.68 61.69
N GLN A 13 -117.70 18.86 61.09
CA GLN A 13 -119.09 19.24 60.79
C GLN A 13 -120.08 18.82 61.90
N ALA A 14 -119.61 18.33 63.06
CA ALA A 14 -120.44 17.76 64.12
C ALA A 14 -120.58 18.63 65.41
N SER A 15 -120.01 19.84 65.46
CA SER A 15 -119.90 20.59 66.75
C SER A 15 -120.71 21.89 66.85
N ILE A 16 -121.46 22.30 65.80
CA ILE A 16 -122.21 23.58 65.79
C ILE A 16 -123.73 23.36 65.69
N SER A 17 -124.28 22.39 66.44
CA SER A 17 -125.73 22.16 66.51
C SER A 17 -126.26 22.00 67.93
N LEU A 18 -125.65 22.69 68.91
CA LEU A 18 -126.03 22.61 70.33
C LEU A 18 -126.29 23.97 70.99
N PHE A 19 -126.71 24.99 70.24
CA PHE A 19 -127.26 26.23 70.80
C PHE A 19 -128.41 26.74 69.94
N GLY A 20 -129.60 26.22 70.24
CA GLY A 20 -130.86 26.72 69.73
C GLY A 20 -131.94 26.45 70.78
N ASP A 21 -132.66 27.51 71.12
CA ASP A 21 -134.02 27.50 71.67
C ASP A 21 -134.23 27.13 73.14
N ARG A 22 -134.35 28.16 74.01
CA ARG A 22 -135.41 28.22 75.03
C ARG A 22 -135.88 29.65 75.25
N SER A 23 -137.11 29.88 74.80
CA SER A 23 -137.90 31.10 74.98
C SER A 23 -138.56 31.16 76.36
N ASP A 24 -138.54 32.36 76.91
CA ASP A 24 -139.53 33.06 77.76
C ASP A 24 -140.66 32.28 78.46
N GLN A 25 -140.72 32.44 79.79
CA GLN A 25 -141.98 32.48 80.54
C GLN A 25 -142.05 33.72 81.42
N LEU A 26 -143.03 34.57 81.08
CA LEU A 26 -143.53 35.73 81.82
C LEU A 26 -144.24 35.30 83.12
N ARG A 27 -144.01 36.05 84.21
CA ARG A 27 -145.02 36.82 84.99
C ARG A 27 -144.52 37.10 86.41
N SER A 28 -144.47 38.38 86.80
CA SER A 28 -145.17 38.93 87.98
C SER A 28 -144.62 40.31 88.38
N ARG A 29 -145.50 41.32 88.34
CA ARG A 29 -145.45 42.67 88.95
C ARG A 29 -145.11 42.65 90.47
N PRO A 30 -144.95 43.79 91.19
CA PRO A 30 -144.75 45.20 90.78
C PRO A 30 -143.64 45.96 91.57
N ALA A 31 -143.32 47.17 91.11
CA ALA A 31 -142.86 48.33 91.88
C ALA A 31 -141.48 48.27 92.59
N CYS A 32 -140.43 48.75 91.90
CA CYS A 32 -139.38 49.56 92.51
C CYS A 32 -138.59 50.29 91.41
N TYR A 33 -138.90 51.56 91.13
CA TYR A 33 -138.21 52.37 90.10
C TYR A 33 -136.69 52.47 90.32
N SER A 34 -136.19 52.21 91.54
CA SER A 34 -134.76 52.22 91.88
C SER A 34 -134.00 50.94 91.50
N GLN A 35 -134.69 49.84 91.18
CA GLN A 35 -134.04 48.56 90.83
C GLN A 35 -133.75 48.47 89.32
N LEU A 36 -134.63 49.07 88.50
CA LEU A 36 -134.45 49.20 87.06
C LEU A 36 -133.30 50.16 86.71
N GLU A 37 -133.09 51.22 87.50
CA GLU A 37 -131.93 52.13 87.34
C GLU A 37 -130.61 51.44 87.67
N LYS A 38 -130.59 50.57 88.70
CA LYS A 38 -129.41 49.81 89.07
C LYS A 38 -129.06 48.75 88.02
N GLU A 39 -130.06 48.06 87.48
CA GLU A 39 -129.89 47.13 86.36
C GLU A 39 -129.45 47.85 85.08
N ASN A 40 -130.01 49.03 84.77
CA ASN A 40 -129.57 49.84 83.63
C ASN A 40 -128.14 50.37 83.80
N LEU A 41 -127.73 50.78 85.01
CA LEU A 41 -126.36 51.21 85.27
C LEU A 41 -125.39 50.03 85.18
N GLU A 42 -125.76 48.84 85.69
CA GLU A 42 -124.97 47.61 85.57
C GLU A 42 -124.84 47.16 84.11
N LEU A 43 -125.92 47.23 83.32
CA LEU A 43 -125.90 46.96 81.89
C LEU A 43 -125.05 47.99 81.14
N SER A 44 -125.11 49.27 81.50
CA SER A 44 -124.27 50.32 80.92
C SER A 44 -122.79 50.09 81.23
N MET A 45 -122.45 49.67 82.45
CA MET A 45 -121.07 49.34 82.83
C MET A 45 -120.57 48.10 82.07
N LYS A 46 -121.41 47.07 81.92
CA LYS A 46 -121.08 45.89 81.11
C LYS A 46 -120.91 46.26 79.63
N LEU A 47 -121.74 47.14 79.10
CA LEU A 47 -121.63 47.62 77.72
C LEU A 47 -120.31 48.37 77.49
N ASP A 48 -119.95 49.29 78.39
CA ASP A 48 -118.66 50.00 78.35
C ASP A 48 -117.46 49.03 78.47
N GLN A 49 -117.58 47.99 79.30
CA GLN A 49 -116.58 46.94 79.39
C GLN A 49 -116.47 46.12 78.09
N TYR A 50 -117.59 45.73 77.48
CA TYR A 50 -117.59 45.04 76.19
C TYR A 50 -117.01 45.91 75.08
N GLU A 51 -117.29 47.20 75.07
CA GLU A 51 -116.72 48.15 74.11
C GLU A 51 -115.20 48.26 74.27
N LYS A 52 -114.69 48.38 75.50
CA LYS A 52 -113.25 48.36 75.79
C LYS A 52 -112.59 47.06 75.33
N THR A 53 -113.17 45.90 75.68
CA THR A 53 -112.66 44.59 75.25
C THR A 53 -112.69 44.45 73.72
N ALA A 54 -113.73 44.95 73.06
CA ALA A 54 -113.82 44.94 71.59
C ALA A 54 -112.71 45.79 70.95
N VAL A 55 -112.41 46.96 71.50
CA VAL A 55 -111.31 47.82 71.03
C VAL A 55 -109.95 47.15 71.25
N GLU A 56 -109.70 46.56 72.42
CA GLU A 56 -108.46 45.82 72.70
C GLU A 56 -108.25 44.64 71.74
N LEU A 57 -109.29 43.83 71.54
CA LEU A 57 -109.27 42.71 70.58
C LEU A 57 -109.06 43.20 69.15
N PHE A 58 -109.65 44.33 68.77
CA PHE A 58 -109.44 44.94 67.46
C PHE A 58 -107.99 45.38 67.25
N ILE A 59 -107.36 46.01 68.26
CA ILE A 59 -105.95 46.39 68.22
C ILE A 59 -105.06 45.14 68.11
N LEU A 60 -105.33 44.11 68.93
CA LEU A 60 -104.59 42.85 68.89
C LEU A 60 -104.71 42.18 67.51
N LEU A 61 -105.93 42.14 66.95
CA LEU A 61 -106.17 41.62 65.60
C LEU A 61 -105.34 42.40 64.57
N LYS A 62 -105.36 43.74 64.62
CA LYS A 62 -104.57 44.58 63.70
C LYS A 62 -103.07 44.34 63.84
N ASN A 63 -102.56 44.16 65.05
CA ASN A 63 -101.14 43.85 65.29
C ASN A 63 -100.78 42.46 64.73
N THR A 64 -101.60 41.44 64.97
CA THR A 64 -101.35 40.09 64.42
C THR A 64 -101.45 40.05 62.90
N GLU A 65 -102.34 40.84 62.29
CA GLU A 65 -102.42 40.99 60.83
C GLU A 65 -101.15 41.61 60.26
N PHE A 66 -100.61 42.63 60.94
CA PHE A 66 -99.36 43.29 60.54
C PHE A 66 -98.14 42.37 60.67
N GLU A 67 -98.01 41.65 61.80
CA GLU A 67 -96.96 40.64 61.99
C GLU A 67 -97.03 39.54 60.92
N ARG A 68 -98.24 39.04 60.63
CA ARG A 68 -98.46 38.08 59.55
C ARG A 68 -97.99 38.61 58.21
N GLU A 69 -98.23 39.88 57.88
CA GLU A 69 -97.75 40.47 56.63
C GLU A 69 -96.22 40.58 56.60
N ILE A 70 -95.58 40.93 57.72
CA ILE A 70 -94.10 40.92 57.83
C ILE A 70 -93.57 39.51 57.57
N TYR A 71 -94.11 38.48 58.22
CA TYR A 71 -93.70 37.09 58.00
C TYR A 71 -93.94 36.65 56.55
N MET A 72 -95.09 36.99 55.96
CA MET A 72 -95.40 36.66 54.57
C MET A 72 -94.42 37.33 53.61
N ASN A 73 -94.04 38.59 53.84
CA ASN A 73 -93.04 39.30 53.05
C ASN A 73 -91.65 38.68 53.22
N GLY A 74 -91.24 38.36 54.46
CA GLY A 74 -89.99 37.64 54.70
C GLY A 74 -89.95 36.27 54.02
N CYS A 75 -91.06 35.53 54.00
CA CYS A 75 -91.17 34.28 53.25
C CYS A 75 -91.09 34.48 51.74
N ARG A 76 -91.67 35.57 51.19
CA ARG A 76 -91.55 35.89 49.75
C ARG A 76 -90.10 36.22 49.38
N GLU A 77 -89.41 37.02 50.18
CA GLU A 77 -88.00 37.38 49.97
C GLU A 77 -87.09 36.15 50.05
N ALA A 78 -87.28 35.30 51.08
CA ALA A 78 -86.55 34.05 51.22
C ALA A 78 -86.74 33.13 50.00
N LYS A 79 -87.97 33.02 49.47
CA LYS A 79 -88.25 32.26 48.24
C LYS A 79 -87.52 32.83 47.03
N MET A 80 -87.54 34.15 46.84
CA MET A 80 -86.80 34.79 45.75
C MET A 80 -85.30 34.51 45.86
N ARG A 81 -84.73 34.59 47.07
CA ARG A 81 -83.32 34.29 47.29
C ARG A 81 -82.96 32.82 47.03
N ILE A 82 -83.85 31.90 47.37
CA ILE A 82 -83.68 30.48 47.04
C ILE A 82 -83.63 30.31 45.51
N TYR A 83 -84.56 30.91 44.76
CA TYR A 83 -84.54 30.82 43.30
C TYR A 83 -83.26 31.39 42.67
N GLU A 84 -82.75 32.53 43.17
CA GLU A 84 -81.48 33.09 42.73
C GLU A 84 -80.30 32.14 42.98
N LEU A 85 -80.27 31.50 44.16
CA LEU A 85 -79.22 30.55 44.51
C LEU A 85 -79.31 29.27 43.68
N GLU A 86 -80.51 28.73 43.47
CA GLU A 86 -80.74 27.58 42.59
C GLU A 86 -80.30 27.87 41.15
N HIS A 87 -80.58 29.06 40.64
CA HIS A 87 -80.09 29.50 39.33
C HIS A 87 -78.56 29.54 39.30
N LYS A 88 -77.92 30.13 40.32
CA LYS A 88 -76.44 30.19 40.41
C LYS A 88 -75.80 28.82 40.51
N ILE A 89 -76.42 27.88 41.23
CA ILE A 89 -75.94 26.49 41.31
C ILE A 89 -75.99 25.85 39.92
N LYS A 90 -77.11 25.98 39.20
CA LYS A 90 -77.24 25.45 37.83
C LYS A 90 -76.21 26.05 36.86
N GLU A 91 -75.97 27.36 36.96
CA GLU A 91 -74.95 28.03 36.15
C GLU A 91 -73.54 27.50 36.46
N LYS A 92 -73.22 27.30 37.75
CA LYS A 92 -71.93 26.75 38.18
C LYS A 92 -71.76 25.29 37.77
N ASP A 93 -72.83 24.49 37.82
CA ASP A 93 -72.81 23.10 37.34
C ASP A 93 -72.55 23.03 35.83
N ALA A 94 -73.13 23.95 35.04
CA ALA A 94 -72.84 24.06 33.62
C ALA A 94 -71.37 24.44 33.34
N GLN A 95 -70.83 25.41 34.07
CA GLN A 95 -69.40 25.80 33.99
C GLN A 95 -68.46 24.64 34.34
N LEU A 96 -68.80 23.86 35.37
CA LEU A 96 -68.03 22.68 35.75
C LEU A 96 -68.09 21.59 34.67
N SER A 97 -69.26 21.35 34.06
CA SER A 97 -69.40 20.40 32.96
C SER A 97 -68.56 20.81 31.74
N GLU A 98 -68.55 22.10 31.39
CA GLU A 98 -67.70 22.63 30.32
C GLU A 98 -66.21 22.48 30.64
N THR A 99 -65.82 22.77 31.89
CA THR A 99 -64.42 22.59 32.34
C THR A 99 -63.97 21.14 32.25
N VAL A 100 -64.86 20.17 32.55
CA VAL A 100 -64.56 18.74 32.39
C VAL A 100 -64.37 18.38 30.91
N LYS A 101 -65.25 18.85 30.01
CA LYS A 101 -65.09 18.63 28.56
C LYS A 101 -63.78 19.18 28.04
N LEU A 102 -63.43 20.41 28.43
CA LEU A 102 -62.15 21.02 28.04
C LEU A 102 -60.94 20.25 28.59
N LYS A 103 -61.05 19.64 29.78
CA LYS A 103 -59.99 18.76 30.31
C LYS A 103 -59.84 17.49 29.48
N ASP A 104 -60.95 16.87 29.08
CA ASP A 104 -60.94 15.66 28.25
C ASP A 104 -60.38 15.97 26.85
N GLU A 105 -60.76 17.09 26.24
CA GLU A 105 -60.20 17.57 24.98
C GLU A 105 -58.69 17.85 25.10
N ASN A 106 -58.25 18.53 26.17
CA ASN A 106 -56.83 18.75 26.43
C ASN A 106 -56.05 17.44 26.61
N PHE A 107 -56.65 16.44 27.26
CA PHE A 107 -56.04 15.12 27.39
C PHE A 107 -55.89 14.42 26.04
N HIS A 108 -56.90 14.53 25.17
CA HIS A 108 -56.83 13.98 23.81
C HIS A 108 -55.73 14.65 22.99
N VAL A 109 -55.64 15.98 23.01
CA VAL A 109 -54.58 16.76 22.33
C VAL A 109 -53.20 16.40 22.88
N LEU A 110 -53.07 16.17 24.19
CA LEU A 110 -51.81 15.75 24.79
C LEU A 110 -51.37 14.36 24.31
N LEU A 111 -52.30 13.43 24.17
CA LEU A 111 -52.02 12.10 23.60
C LEU A 111 -51.56 12.21 22.15
N GLU A 112 -52.28 12.97 21.32
CA GLU A 112 -51.92 13.19 19.91
C GLU A 112 -50.54 13.85 19.78
N LEU A 113 -50.25 14.85 20.61
CA LEU A 113 -48.94 15.50 20.66
C LEU A 113 -47.82 14.51 21.01
N ASN A 114 -48.07 13.62 21.97
CA ASN A 114 -47.08 12.61 22.35
C ASN A 114 -46.87 11.57 21.24
N THR A 115 -47.93 11.14 20.55
CA THR A 115 -47.81 10.24 19.39
C THR A 115 -47.03 10.90 18.25
N ALA A 116 -47.30 12.17 17.94
CA ALA A 116 -46.59 12.91 16.90
C ALA A 116 -45.11 13.12 17.26
N LYS A 117 -44.79 13.33 18.55
CA LYS A 117 -43.39 13.41 19.03
C LYS A 117 -42.65 12.08 18.85
N GLU A 118 -43.29 10.97 19.15
CA GLU A 118 -42.71 9.63 18.97
C GLU A 118 -42.46 9.33 17.48
N GLU A 119 -43.42 9.65 16.61
CA GLU A 119 -43.26 9.54 15.16
C GLU A 119 -42.10 10.41 14.64
N LEU A 120 -41.99 11.65 15.13
CA LEU A 120 -40.88 12.54 14.77
C LEU A 120 -39.53 11.96 15.19
N LEU A 121 -39.43 11.43 16.41
CA LEU A 121 -38.21 10.78 16.90
C LEU A 121 -37.83 9.57 16.04
N ASN A 122 -38.80 8.74 15.66
CA ASN A 122 -38.57 7.60 14.77
C ASN A 122 -38.06 8.06 13.39
N LYS A 123 -38.63 9.14 12.84
CA LYS A 123 -38.14 9.74 11.59
C LYS A 123 -36.76 10.36 11.71
N GLU A 124 -36.41 10.93 12.86
CA GLU A 124 -35.07 11.42 13.13
C GLU A 124 -34.04 10.28 13.15
N ILE A 125 -34.39 9.14 13.75
CA ILE A 125 -33.56 7.92 13.73
C ILE A 125 -33.37 7.41 12.29
N GLU A 126 -34.45 7.25 11.51
CA GLU A 126 -34.38 6.83 10.10
C GLU A 126 -33.48 7.79 9.28
N LEU A 127 -33.56 9.09 9.54
CA LEU A 127 -32.76 10.10 8.86
C LEU A 127 -31.27 9.99 9.22
N VAL A 128 -30.94 9.75 10.49
CA VAL A 128 -29.55 9.49 10.93
C VAL A 128 -29.01 8.21 10.27
N GLU A 129 -29.79 7.13 10.22
CA GLU A 129 -29.40 5.90 9.54
C GLU A 129 -29.15 6.12 8.04
N ALA A 130 -30.03 6.86 7.35
CA ALA A 130 -29.86 7.20 5.94
C ALA A 130 -28.62 8.08 5.70
N ARG A 131 -28.31 9.02 6.61
CA ARG A 131 -27.09 9.83 6.55
C ARG A 131 -25.84 8.97 6.72
N ASN A 132 -25.85 8.03 7.66
CA ASN A 132 -24.73 7.12 7.88
C ASN A 132 -24.51 6.21 6.67
N ALA A 133 -25.57 5.63 6.11
CA ALA A 133 -25.50 4.83 4.89
C ALA A 133 -24.93 5.64 3.70
N LYS A 134 -25.33 6.92 3.56
CA LYS A 134 -24.76 7.82 2.55
C LYS A 134 -23.28 8.09 2.76
N ILE A 135 -22.83 8.27 4.00
CA ILE A 135 -21.41 8.48 4.32
C ILE A 135 -20.59 7.23 3.96
N GLU A 136 -21.07 6.03 4.31
CA GLU A 136 -20.38 4.79 3.95
C GLU A 136 -20.31 4.59 2.43
N ALA A 137 -21.41 4.83 1.70
CA ALA A 137 -21.40 4.78 0.24
C ALA A 137 -20.41 5.78 -0.40
N LEU A 138 -20.27 6.98 0.18
CA LEU A 138 -19.29 7.97 -0.28
C LEU A 138 -17.85 7.53 0.00
N LYS A 139 -17.57 6.90 1.15
CA LYS A 139 -16.25 6.33 1.44
C LYS A 139 -15.89 5.21 0.47
N GLU A 140 -16.84 4.32 0.17
CA GLU A 140 -16.65 3.26 -0.82
C GLU A 140 -16.37 3.84 -2.21
N ALA A 141 -17.10 4.88 -2.61
CA ALA A 141 -16.87 5.58 -3.88
C ALA A 141 -15.47 6.23 -3.93
N GLU A 142 -15.01 6.86 -2.85
CA GLU A 142 -13.67 7.46 -2.76
C GLU A 142 -12.56 6.40 -2.87
N VAL A 143 -12.75 5.22 -2.26
CA VAL A 143 -11.81 4.09 -2.40
C VAL A 143 -11.78 3.57 -3.84
N ILE A 144 -12.92 3.47 -4.51
CA ILE A 144 -12.99 3.06 -5.92
C ILE A 144 -12.33 4.11 -6.83
N GLU A 145 -12.57 5.40 -6.58
CA GLU A 145 -11.97 6.49 -7.36
C GLU A 145 -10.44 6.52 -7.21
N THR A 146 -9.91 6.35 -6.01
CA THR A 146 -8.47 6.24 -5.79
C THR A 146 -7.86 5.01 -6.46
N ALA A 147 -8.54 3.86 -6.44
CA ALA A 147 -8.11 2.67 -7.18
C ALA A 147 -8.09 2.89 -8.70
N LEU A 148 -9.13 3.53 -9.25
CA LEU A 148 -9.23 3.87 -10.67
C LEU A 148 -8.11 4.83 -11.09
N ASN A 149 -7.80 5.84 -10.27
CA ASN A 149 -6.72 6.78 -10.55
C ASN A 149 -5.35 6.08 -10.57
N MET A 150 -5.07 5.19 -9.63
CA MET A 150 -3.83 4.38 -9.65
C MET A 150 -3.76 3.45 -10.87
N GLU A 151 -4.87 2.87 -11.30
CA GLU A 151 -4.92 2.04 -12.51
C GLU A 151 -4.68 2.87 -13.78
N LYS A 152 -5.26 4.08 -13.84
CA LYS A 152 -5.03 5.03 -14.93
C LYS A 152 -3.56 5.44 -15.01
N GLU A 153 -2.93 5.78 -13.88
CA GLU A 153 -1.50 6.11 -13.83
C GLU A 153 -0.64 4.95 -14.33
N ARG A 154 -0.91 3.72 -13.88
CA ARG A 154 -0.21 2.52 -14.40
C ARG A 154 -0.43 2.30 -15.89
N ALA A 155 -1.63 2.55 -16.40
CA ALA A 155 -1.92 2.42 -17.83
C ALA A 155 -1.16 3.46 -18.65
N GLU A 156 -1.05 4.70 -18.15
CA GLU A 156 -0.25 5.77 -18.75
C GLU A 156 1.25 5.43 -18.73
N GLU A 157 1.77 4.90 -17.63
CA GLU A 157 3.16 4.41 -17.53
C GLU A 157 3.44 3.30 -18.55
N LEU A 158 2.57 2.27 -18.61
CA LEU A 158 2.69 1.19 -19.60
C LEU A 158 2.61 1.71 -21.03
N SER A 159 1.75 2.69 -21.31
CA SER A 159 1.69 3.35 -22.61
C SER A 159 3.00 4.07 -22.94
N GLY A 160 3.63 4.73 -21.96
CA GLY A 160 4.96 5.33 -22.11
C GLY A 160 6.03 4.30 -22.47
N HIS A 161 6.08 3.18 -21.74
CA HIS A 161 7.02 2.09 -22.02
C HIS A 161 6.82 1.48 -23.41
N VAL A 162 5.57 1.33 -23.86
CA VAL A 162 5.26 0.86 -25.23
C VAL A 162 5.74 1.86 -26.27
N ALA A 163 5.61 3.16 -26.03
CA ALA A 163 6.12 4.20 -26.94
C ALA A 163 7.66 4.16 -27.02
N GLU A 164 8.36 4.05 -25.88
CA GLU A 164 9.82 3.91 -25.83
C GLU A 164 10.29 2.65 -26.57
N LEU A 165 9.64 1.51 -26.33
CA LEU A 165 9.95 0.27 -27.05
C LEU A 165 9.76 0.43 -28.56
N ASN A 166 8.67 1.06 -29.00
CA ASN A 166 8.43 1.31 -30.42
C ASN A 166 9.51 2.22 -31.03
N GLU A 167 9.99 3.23 -30.30
CA GLU A 167 11.11 4.09 -30.74
C GLU A 167 12.41 3.29 -30.87
N THR A 168 12.72 2.41 -29.90
CA THR A 168 13.91 1.54 -29.99
C THR A 168 13.81 0.55 -31.16
N ILE A 169 12.63 0.00 -31.43
CA ILE A 169 12.39 -0.88 -32.58
C ILE A 169 12.63 -0.10 -33.88
N LEU A 170 12.14 1.14 -33.98
CA LEU A 170 12.37 2.00 -35.14
C LEU A 170 13.87 2.27 -35.36
N HIS A 171 14.62 2.59 -34.29
CA HIS A 171 16.07 2.80 -34.36
C HIS A 171 16.82 1.54 -34.79
N LEU A 172 16.45 0.37 -34.26
CA LEU A 172 17.04 -0.90 -34.67
C LEU A 172 16.73 -1.24 -36.13
N GLN A 173 15.49 -1.00 -36.59
CA GLN A 173 15.13 -1.17 -38.00
C GLN A 173 15.96 -0.26 -38.91
N PHE A 174 16.19 0.99 -38.51
CA PHE A 174 17.04 1.92 -39.26
C PHE A 174 18.49 1.43 -39.31
N ALA A 175 19.06 1.01 -38.18
CA ALA A 175 20.40 0.44 -38.13
C ALA A 175 20.55 -0.83 -38.99
N VAL A 176 19.55 -1.71 -39.00
CA VAL A 176 19.53 -2.90 -39.88
C VAL A 176 19.47 -2.51 -41.35
N LEU A 177 18.67 -1.49 -41.72
CA LEU A 177 18.62 -0.99 -43.08
C LEU A 177 19.94 -0.36 -43.52
N GLU A 178 20.61 0.38 -42.64
CA GLU A 178 21.92 0.99 -42.91
C GLU A 178 23.00 -0.08 -43.09
N ALA A 179 23.09 -1.05 -42.17
CA ALA A 179 24.00 -2.19 -42.29
C ALA A 179 23.74 -3.02 -43.56
N LYS A 180 22.47 -3.17 -43.97
CA LYS A 180 22.12 -3.85 -45.23
C LYS A 180 22.61 -3.06 -46.44
N LYS A 181 22.48 -1.73 -46.46
CA LYS A 181 23.02 -0.89 -47.54
C LYS A 181 24.54 -0.99 -47.63
N GLU A 182 25.23 -0.99 -46.50
CA GLU A 182 26.69 -1.20 -46.45
C GLU A 182 27.08 -2.57 -47.00
N LEU A 183 26.35 -3.63 -46.61
CA LEU A 183 26.59 -4.98 -47.14
C LEU A 183 26.36 -5.05 -48.66
N ASP A 184 25.29 -4.44 -49.17
CA ASP A 184 25.00 -4.39 -50.60
C ASP A 184 26.11 -3.64 -51.36
N LEU A 185 26.65 -2.55 -50.79
CA LEU A 185 27.77 -1.80 -51.34
C LEU A 185 29.05 -2.66 -51.38
N VAL A 186 29.41 -3.31 -50.27
CA VAL A 186 30.57 -4.22 -50.18
C VAL A 186 30.42 -5.40 -51.14
N SER A 187 29.22 -5.96 -51.27
CA SER A 187 28.95 -7.03 -52.24
C SER A 187 29.17 -6.55 -53.67
N SER A 188 28.76 -5.31 -54.00
CA SER A 188 29.00 -4.73 -55.33
C SER A 188 30.49 -4.49 -55.59
N GLU A 189 31.22 -3.96 -54.61
CA GLU A 189 32.68 -3.75 -54.70
C GLU A 189 33.43 -5.07 -54.88
N ASN A 190 33.12 -6.08 -54.05
CA ASN A 190 33.68 -7.42 -54.18
C ASN A 190 33.39 -8.04 -55.55
N GLN A 191 32.19 -7.85 -56.08
CA GLN A 191 31.83 -8.35 -57.41
C GLN A 191 32.64 -7.65 -58.52
N THR A 192 32.88 -6.34 -58.41
CA THR A 192 33.77 -5.61 -59.35
C THR A 192 35.23 -6.05 -59.22
N ALA A 193 35.73 -6.26 -58.00
CA ALA A 193 37.09 -6.73 -57.74
C ALA A 193 37.30 -8.16 -58.28
N LEU A 194 36.30 -9.05 -58.11
CA LEU A 194 36.30 -10.39 -58.70
C LEU A 194 36.32 -10.33 -60.23
N MET A 195 35.54 -9.44 -60.84
CA MET A 195 35.55 -9.28 -62.30
C MET A 195 36.92 -8.80 -62.81
N LEU A 196 37.56 -7.87 -62.10
CA LEU A 196 38.92 -7.40 -62.42
C LEU A 196 39.97 -8.52 -62.24
N ALA A 197 39.91 -9.27 -61.14
CA ALA A 197 40.82 -10.40 -60.90
C ALA A 197 40.62 -11.53 -61.92
N THR A 198 39.37 -11.81 -62.31
CA THR A 198 39.07 -12.79 -63.36
C THR A 198 39.67 -12.36 -64.68
N LYS A 199 39.56 -11.06 -65.02
CA LYS A 199 40.17 -10.50 -66.22
C LYS A 199 41.70 -10.61 -66.22
N SER A 200 42.37 -10.29 -65.10
CA SER A 200 43.84 -10.43 -65.01
C SER A 200 44.28 -11.90 -65.08
N VAL A 201 43.51 -12.82 -64.48
CA VAL A 201 43.78 -14.26 -64.60
C VAL A 201 43.62 -14.72 -66.05
N GLU A 202 42.62 -14.23 -66.78
CA GLU A 202 42.46 -14.55 -68.20
C GLU A 202 43.62 -13.99 -69.04
N GLU A 203 44.05 -12.75 -68.79
CA GLU A 203 45.22 -12.14 -69.45
C GLU A 203 46.51 -12.97 -69.20
N THR A 204 46.79 -13.34 -67.95
CA THR A 204 47.94 -14.22 -67.63
C THR A 204 47.80 -15.62 -68.20
N ARG A 205 46.57 -16.15 -68.33
CA ARG A 205 46.30 -17.42 -69.00
C ARG A 205 46.59 -17.34 -70.49
N GLU A 206 46.19 -16.26 -71.17
CA GLU A 206 46.50 -16.02 -72.58
C GLU A 206 48.00 -15.88 -72.81
N GLU A 207 48.73 -15.19 -71.92
CA GLU A 207 50.20 -15.13 -71.94
C GLU A 207 50.84 -16.51 -71.74
N MET A 208 50.34 -17.30 -70.78
CA MET A 208 50.76 -18.69 -70.56
C MET A 208 50.46 -19.59 -71.76
N GLU A 209 49.32 -19.42 -72.43
CA GLU A 209 48.95 -20.17 -73.63
C GLU A 209 49.84 -19.79 -74.82
N SER A 210 50.17 -18.50 -74.96
CA SER A 210 51.12 -18.00 -75.97
C SER A 210 52.52 -18.59 -75.77
N THR A 211 53.05 -18.55 -74.54
CA THR A 211 54.35 -19.15 -74.20
C THR A 211 54.34 -20.67 -74.35
N ARG A 212 53.23 -21.33 -74.00
CA ARG A 212 53.03 -22.77 -74.24
C ARG A 212 53.08 -23.11 -75.73
N ASN A 213 52.45 -22.31 -76.59
CA ASN A 213 52.50 -22.51 -78.04
C ASN A 213 53.91 -22.27 -78.61
N GLN A 214 54.65 -21.28 -78.08
CA GLN A 214 56.07 -21.09 -78.42
C GLN A 214 56.91 -22.31 -78.02
N LEU A 215 56.71 -22.86 -76.82
CA LEU A 215 57.38 -24.08 -76.37
C LEU A 215 57.05 -25.28 -77.25
N LYS A 216 55.79 -25.44 -77.66
CA LYS A 216 55.36 -26.53 -78.54
C LYS A 216 56.00 -26.45 -79.94
N ASN A 217 56.20 -25.24 -80.45
CA ASN A 217 56.93 -25.02 -81.71
C ASN A 217 58.42 -25.35 -81.55
N LEU A 218 59.03 -24.94 -80.44
CA LEU A 218 60.43 -25.28 -80.12
C LEU A 218 60.59 -26.78 -79.90
N GLU A 219 59.63 -27.45 -79.25
CA GLU A 219 59.60 -28.89 -79.07
C GLU A 219 59.51 -29.61 -80.43
N GLY A 220 58.69 -29.11 -81.36
CA GLY A 220 58.66 -29.58 -82.75
C GLY A 220 60.02 -29.42 -83.45
N GLU A 221 60.65 -28.25 -83.35
CA GLU A 221 62.00 -28.04 -83.90
C GLU A 221 63.05 -28.96 -83.27
N VAL A 222 62.98 -29.23 -81.96
CA VAL A 222 63.87 -30.15 -81.26
C VAL A 222 63.62 -31.59 -81.71
N LEU A 223 62.37 -31.97 -81.95
CA LEU A 223 62.01 -33.29 -82.46
C LEU A 223 62.54 -33.49 -83.89
N ASP A 224 62.36 -32.50 -84.76
CA ASP A 224 62.90 -32.52 -86.14
C ASP A 224 64.44 -32.57 -86.14
N LYS A 225 65.10 -31.79 -85.28
CA LYS A 225 66.55 -31.86 -85.10
C LYS A 225 67.00 -33.19 -84.50
N SER A 226 66.22 -33.80 -83.61
CA SER A 226 66.52 -35.12 -83.04
C SER A 226 66.39 -36.23 -84.08
N LEU A 227 65.33 -36.20 -84.91
CA LEU A 227 65.18 -37.11 -86.04
C LEU A 227 66.33 -36.96 -87.06
N LEU A 228 66.79 -35.73 -87.28
CA LEU A 228 67.98 -35.46 -88.10
C LEU A 228 69.26 -36.03 -87.45
N ILE A 229 69.43 -35.89 -86.14
CA ILE A 229 70.56 -36.47 -85.41
C ILE A 229 70.52 -38.00 -85.47
N GLU A 230 69.35 -38.63 -85.28
CA GLU A 230 69.18 -40.08 -85.40
C GLU A 230 69.47 -40.58 -86.83
N SER A 231 69.03 -39.83 -87.85
CA SER A 231 69.39 -40.07 -89.25
C SER A 231 70.89 -40.01 -89.48
N LEU A 232 71.56 -38.98 -88.97
CA LEU A 232 73.02 -38.81 -89.08
C LEU A 232 73.79 -39.86 -88.27
N GLN A 233 73.27 -40.28 -87.12
CA GLN A 233 73.83 -41.37 -86.32
C GLN A 233 73.69 -42.72 -87.04
N LEU A 234 72.56 -42.97 -87.72
CA LEU A 234 72.35 -44.18 -88.53
C LEU A 234 73.30 -44.20 -89.74
N GLU A 235 73.49 -43.08 -90.43
CA GLU A 235 74.48 -42.94 -91.51
C GLU A 235 75.91 -43.15 -90.99
N LEU A 236 76.24 -42.60 -89.82
CA LEU A 236 77.53 -42.84 -89.16
C LEU A 236 77.71 -44.33 -88.81
N GLN A 237 76.65 -45.00 -88.37
CA GLN A 237 76.66 -46.42 -88.02
C GLN A 237 76.82 -47.31 -89.27
N GLN A 238 76.19 -46.95 -90.39
CA GLN A 238 76.42 -47.58 -91.70
C GLN A 238 77.86 -47.34 -92.21
N ALA A 239 78.43 -46.15 -92.02
CA ALA A 239 79.82 -45.87 -92.35
C ALA A 239 80.81 -46.67 -91.47
N ILE A 240 80.45 -46.90 -90.19
CA ILE A 240 81.20 -47.75 -89.26
C ILE A 240 81.11 -49.24 -89.66
N GLU A 241 79.97 -49.74 -90.16
CA GLU A 241 79.85 -51.12 -90.67
C GLU A 241 80.65 -51.34 -91.97
N VAL A 242 80.65 -50.37 -92.89
CA VAL A 242 81.50 -50.40 -94.09
C VAL A 242 82.98 -50.41 -93.70
N ARG A 243 83.39 -49.59 -92.71
CA ARG A 243 84.74 -49.59 -92.15
C ARG A 243 85.10 -50.93 -91.51
N ASN A 244 84.24 -51.52 -90.69
CA ASN A 244 84.47 -52.79 -90.00
C ASN A 244 84.53 -53.99 -90.97
N SER A 245 83.84 -53.93 -92.11
CA SER A 245 83.95 -54.93 -93.19
C SER A 245 85.29 -54.83 -93.95
N ALA A 246 85.84 -53.63 -94.10
CA ALA A 246 87.19 -53.39 -94.64
C ALA A 246 88.31 -53.75 -93.64
N GLU A 247 88.10 -53.52 -92.34
CA GLU A 247 89.03 -53.85 -91.25
C GLU A 247 89.15 -55.36 -90.97
N LYS A 248 88.20 -56.18 -91.46
CA LYS A 248 88.22 -57.65 -91.38
C LYS A 248 88.98 -58.29 -92.56
N ALA A 249 88.94 -57.67 -93.74
CA ALA A 249 89.71 -58.10 -94.92
C ALA A 249 91.21 -57.73 -94.84
N THR A 250 91.60 -56.74 -94.02
CA THR A 250 93.00 -56.39 -93.74
C THR A 250 93.63 -57.23 -92.61
N ARG A 251 92.81 -57.75 -91.68
CA ARG A 251 93.28 -58.57 -90.54
C ARG A 251 93.80 -59.95 -90.95
N ASP A 252 93.27 -60.50 -92.04
CA ASP A 252 93.71 -61.80 -92.59
C ASP A 252 94.98 -61.67 -93.45
N ALA A 253 95.35 -60.46 -93.92
CA ALA A 253 96.61 -60.19 -94.63
C ALA A 253 97.77 -59.77 -93.68
N VAL A 254 97.47 -59.29 -92.47
CA VAL A 254 98.45 -58.83 -91.47
C VAL A 254 99.06 -59.99 -90.66
N ASN A 255 98.35 -61.12 -90.51
CA ASN A 255 98.89 -62.32 -89.85
C ASN A 255 99.98 -63.03 -90.66
N ASP A 256 99.96 -62.96 -91.99
CA ASP A 256 101.00 -63.54 -92.86
C ASP A 256 102.28 -62.68 -92.96
N ILE A 257 102.19 -61.39 -92.61
CA ILE A 257 103.32 -60.44 -92.56
C ILE A 257 104.00 -60.44 -91.17
N GLY A 258 103.26 -60.76 -90.10
CA GLY A 258 103.78 -60.86 -88.73
C GLY A 258 104.85 -61.94 -88.52
N GLN A 259 104.86 -63.00 -89.34
CA GLN A 259 105.86 -64.06 -89.31
C GLN A 259 107.21 -63.64 -89.95
N LEU A 260 107.22 -62.60 -90.79
CA LEU A 260 108.38 -62.12 -91.55
C LEU A 260 109.13 -60.96 -90.86
N ILE A 261 108.49 -60.31 -89.88
CA ILE A 261 109.01 -59.11 -89.19
C ILE A 261 109.79 -59.48 -87.91
N SER A 262 109.52 -60.62 -87.27
CA SER A 262 110.33 -61.11 -86.12
C SER A 262 111.78 -61.47 -86.51
N ASP A 263 112.04 -61.71 -87.79
CA ASP A 263 113.39 -62.02 -88.32
C ASP A 263 114.20 -60.77 -88.71
N MET A 264 113.60 -59.57 -88.71
CA MET A 264 114.26 -58.32 -89.15
C MET A 264 114.60 -57.36 -88.00
N GLU A 265 115.02 -57.97 -86.92
CA GLU A 265 116.16 -57.49 -86.16
C GLU A 265 115.87 -56.33 -85.19
N LEU A 266 116.24 -56.45 -83.92
CA LEU A 266 117.61 -56.79 -83.48
C LEU A 266 118.67 -55.80 -84.03
N LEU A 267 118.26 -54.74 -84.73
CA LEU A 267 119.07 -53.64 -85.22
C LEU A 267 118.33 -52.32 -84.95
N MET A 268 118.76 -51.59 -83.92
CA MET A 268 118.54 -50.13 -83.71
C MET A 268 117.82 -49.73 -82.40
N THR A 269 118.57 -49.89 -81.33
CA THR A 269 118.57 -49.16 -80.06
C THR A 269 118.34 -47.63 -80.13
N GLY A 270 117.64 -47.02 -79.13
CA GLY A 270 118.03 -45.71 -78.57
C GLY A 270 116.97 -44.59 -78.38
N ASN A 271 116.50 -44.42 -77.14
CA ASN A 271 116.43 -43.15 -76.40
C ASN A 271 115.66 -41.89 -76.93
N SER A 272 114.59 -41.53 -76.21
CA SER A 272 114.56 -40.41 -75.23
C SER A 272 113.48 -39.31 -75.37
N LYS A 273 112.74 -39.14 -74.26
CA LYS A 273 111.96 -37.97 -73.76
C LYS A 273 110.60 -37.62 -74.40
N LYS A 274 109.52 -37.27 -73.69
CA LYS A 274 109.00 -37.38 -72.30
C LYS A 274 108.02 -36.20 -72.08
N ASP A 275 106.88 -36.51 -71.46
CA ASP A 275 106.41 -35.93 -70.18
C ASP A 275 105.96 -34.46 -70.03
N GLY A 276 105.55 -33.75 -71.08
CA GLY A 276 105.04 -32.38 -70.90
C GLY A 276 103.57 -32.26 -70.49
N GLN A 277 102.67 -32.98 -71.18
CA GLN A 277 101.26 -32.57 -71.24
C GLN A 277 100.31 -33.35 -70.33
N ILE A 278 100.74 -34.48 -69.76
CA ILE A 278 99.89 -35.36 -68.94
C ILE A 278 99.67 -34.81 -67.50
N ILE A 279 100.59 -33.99 -66.97
CA ILE A 279 100.52 -33.49 -65.58
C ILE A 279 99.47 -32.37 -65.39
N ALA A 280 99.06 -31.67 -66.47
CA ALA A 280 98.14 -30.53 -66.38
C ALA A 280 96.66 -30.95 -66.20
N LEU A 281 96.25 -32.09 -66.76
CA LEU A 281 94.84 -32.54 -66.75
C LEU A 281 94.47 -33.35 -65.50
N GLU A 282 95.46 -33.93 -64.81
CA GLU A 282 95.23 -34.75 -63.59
C GLU A 282 94.99 -33.88 -62.33
N MET A 283 95.41 -32.60 -62.33
CA MET A 283 95.21 -31.67 -61.19
C MET A 283 93.79 -31.06 -61.13
N GLU A 284 93.16 -30.76 -62.27
CA GLU A 284 91.80 -30.18 -62.30
C GLU A 284 90.71 -31.19 -61.92
N LEU A 285 90.89 -32.46 -62.30
CA LEU A 285 89.93 -33.54 -62.00
C LEU A 285 89.91 -33.89 -60.50
N SER A 286 91.02 -33.67 -59.80
CA SER A 286 91.14 -33.92 -58.36
C SER A 286 90.50 -32.83 -57.48
N GLN A 287 90.39 -31.60 -57.99
CA GLN A 287 89.79 -30.46 -57.27
C GLN A 287 88.25 -30.56 -57.21
N LEU A 288 87.60 -30.92 -58.32
CA LEU A 288 86.13 -31.03 -58.42
C LEU A 288 85.54 -32.25 -57.68
N MET A 289 86.35 -33.30 -57.47
CA MET A 289 85.93 -34.48 -56.70
C MET A 289 85.84 -34.25 -55.18
N VAL A 290 86.52 -33.23 -54.64
CA VAL A 290 86.51 -32.91 -53.21
C VAL A 290 85.31 -32.04 -52.83
N GLU A 291 84.92 -31.09 -53.68
CA GLU A 291 83.77 -30.20 -53.45
C GLU A 291 82.43 -30.95 -53.48
N LEU A 292 82.28 -31.95 -54.36
CA LEU A 292 81.08 -32.79 -54.45
C LEU A 292 80.89 -33.71 -53.22
N LYS A 293 81.97 -34.06 -52.50
CA LYS A 293 81.91 -34.85 -51.26
C LYS A 293 81.54 -34.03 -50.02
N ILE A 294 81.76 -32.71 -50.03
CA ILE A 294 81.44 -31.82 -48.91
C ILE A 294 79.94 -31.47 -48.94
N ALA A 295 79.40 -31.11 -50.11
CA ALA A 295 77.98 -30.78 -50.28
C ALA A 295 77.03 -31.95 -49.99
N ASN A 296 77.46 -33.20 -50.27
CA ASN A 296 76.62 -34.38 -50.02
C ASN A 296 76.49 -34.73 -48.53
N LYS A 297 77.47 -34.36 -47.69
CA LYS A 297 77.41 -34.56 -46.22
C LYS A 297 76.58 -33.49 -45.51
N GLU A 298 76.53 -32.28 -46.03
CA GLU A 298 75.67 -31.20 -45.50
C GLU A 298 74.19 -31.47 -45.79
N GLY A 299 73.87 -32.09 -46.93
CA GLY A 299 72.51 -32.54 -47.26
C GLY A 299 71.97 -33.64 -46.34
N GLU A 300 72.80 -34.59 -45.90
CA GLU A 300 72.38 -35.66 -44.97
C GLU A 300 72.16 -35.15 -43.53
N LEU A 301 72.93 -34.15 -43.08
CA LEU A 301 72.76 -33.52 -41.77
C LEU A 301 71.47 -32.70 -41.66
N LEU A 302 71.16 -31.90 -42.70
CA LEU A 302 69.92 -31.11 -42.74
C LEU A 302 68.66 -31.99 -42.84
N LYS A 303 68.76 -33.19 -43.41
CA LYS A 303 67.66 -34.16 -43.48
C LYS A 303 67.31 -34.74 -42.09
N CYS A 304 68.31 -35.09 -41.30
CA CYS A 304 68.13 -35.56 -39.92
C CYS A 304 67.52 -34.48 -39.00
N ASP A 305 67.90 -33.21 -39.19
CA ASP A 305 67.32 -32.10 -38.43
C ASP A 305 65.86 -31.81 -38.83
N LEU A 306 65.52 -31.97 -40.12
CA LEU A 306 64.16 -31.80 -40.61
C LEU A 306 63.23 -32.88 -40.03
N GLU A 307 63.64 -34.16 -40.07
CA GLU A 307 62.89 -35.29 -39.50
C GLU A 307 62.69 -35.16 -37.98
N ALA A 308 63.71 -34.71 -37.25
CA ALA A 308 63.64 -34.44 -35.81
C ALA A 308 62.73 -33.25 -35.46
N MET A 309 62.65 -32.22 -36.31
CA MET A 309 61.76 -31.08 -36.13
C MET A 309 60.31 -31.41 -36.48
N THR A 310 60.06 -32.26 -37.48
CA THR A 310 58.70 -32.79 -37.76
C THR A 310 58.16 -33.62 -36.59
N GLY A 311 58.96 -34.53 -36.01
CA GLY A 311 58.51 -35.32 -34.86
C GLY A 311 58.24 -34.50 -33.59
N LYS A 312 58.98 -33.39 -33.38
CA LYS A 312 58.70 -32.45 -32.29
C LYS A 312 57.45 -31.61 -32.56
N ASN A 313 57.19 -31.23 -33.80
CA ASN A 313 55.99 -30.48 -34.18
C ASN A 313 54.71 -31.34 -34.11
N GLU A 314 54.75 -32.61 -34.50
CA GLU A 314 53.62 -33.54 -34.31
C GLU A 314 53.33 -33.80 -32.83
N LYS A 315 54.37 -33.92 -32.00
CA LYS A 315 54.23 -34.07 -30.55
C LYS A 315 53.63 -32.81 -29.90
N LEU A 316 54.11 -31.62 -30.27
CA LEU A 316 53.53 -30.36 -29.81
C LEU A 316 52.08 -30.18 -30.29
N ALA A 317 51.74 -30.62 -31.50
CA ALA A 317 50.35 -30.58 -31.97
C ALA A 317 49.43 -31.50 -31.16
N SER A 318 49.89 -32.69 -30.77
CA SER A 318 49.12 -33.58 -29.88
C SER A 318 48.98 -33.04 -28.46
N GLU A 319 50.03 -32.42 -27.92
CA GLU A 319 50.00 -31.79 -26.59
C GLU A 319 49.09 -30.54 -26.58
N VAL A 320 49.08 -29.75 -27.66
CA VAL A 320 48.18 -28.58 -27.80
C VAL A 320 46.71 -29.02 -27.91
N ASN A 321 46.40 -30.09 -28.63
CA ASN A 321 45.03 -30.64 -28.69
C ASN A 321 44.58 -31.17 -27.32
N GLU A 322 45.45 -31.87 -26.59
CA GLU A 322 45.16 -32.34 -25.23
C GLU A 322 44.95 -31.17 -24.25
N ILE A 323 45.67 -30.05 -24.43
CA ILE A 323 45.45 -28.81 -23.68
C ILE A 323 44.11 -28.17 -24.04
N CYS A 324 43.72 -28.13 -25.31
CA CYS A 324 42.41 -27.59 -25.73
C CYS A 324 41.24 -28.43 -25.20
N GLU A 325 41.37 -29.75 -25.14
CA GLU A 325 40.36 -30.63 -24.53
C GLU A 325 40.25 -30.37 -23.03
N LYS A 326 41.38 -30.33 -22.31
CA LYS A 326 41.42 -30.02 -20.87
C LYS A 326 40.93 -28.60 -20.56
N GLU A 327 41.17 -27.64 -21.43
CA GLU A 327 40.65 -26.27 -21.29
C GLU A 327 39.13 -26.23 -21.48
N SER A 328 38.58 -27.01 -22.41
CA SER A 328 37.13 -27.13 -22.59
C SER A 328 36.46 -27.82 -21.39
N GLU A 329 37.07 -28.87 -20.83
CA GLU A 329 36.61 -29.53 -19.60
C GLU A 329 36.67 -28.57 -18.40
N ALA A 330 37.75 -27.80 -18.26
CA ALA A 330 37.88 -26.79 -17.21
C ALA A 330 36.84 -25.66 -17.36
N GLN A 331 36.50 -25.23 -18.57
CA GLN A 331 35.44 -24.25 -18.80
C GLN A 331 34.05 -24.78 -18.43
N ILE A 332 33.77 -26.06 -18.72
CA ILE A 332 32.53 -26.74 -18.29
C ILE A 332 32.48 -26.86 -16.76
N GLU A 333 33.59 -27.23 -16.12
CA GLU A 333 33.70 -27.32 -14.66
C GLU A 333 33.53 -25.94 -13.99
N ILE A 334 34.11 -24.88 -14.56
CA ILE A 334 33.90 -23.49 -14.10
C ILE A 334 32.43 -23.08 -14.21
N ALA A 335 31.73 -23.48 -15.28
CA ALA A 335 30.30 -23.19 -15.45
C ALA A 335 29.44 -23.95 -14.42
N LEU A 336 29.74 -25.22 -14.16
CA LEU A 336 29.08 -26.02 -13.12
C LEU A 336 29.32 -25.43 -11.73
N LEU A 337 30.58 -25.13 -11.37
CA LEU A 337 30.94 -24.53 -10.08
C LEU A 337 30.30 -23.15 -9.89
N LYS A 338 30.18 -22.32 -10.94
CA LYS A 338 29.43 -21.05 -10.87
C LYS A 338 27.94 -21.28 -10.57
N SER A 339 27.32 -22.27 -11.19
CA SER A 339 25.91 -22.61 -10.94
C SER A 339 25.69 -23.12 -9.50
N GLU A 340 26.61 -23.92 -8.97
CA GLU A 340 26.57 -24.42 -7.60
C GLU A 340 26.84 -23.32 -6.58
N LEU A 341 27.74 -22.38 -6.89
CA LEU A 341 28.04 -21.22 -6.05
C LEU A 341 26.83 -20.28 -5.97
N HIS A 342 26.14 -20.03 -7.09
CA HIS A 342 24.87 -19.29 -7.08
C HIS A 342 23.78 -20.02 -6.28
N ARG A 343 23.66 -21.35 -6.42
CA ARG A 343 22.74 -22.19 -5.63
C ARG A 343 23.07 -22.16 -4.13
N GLY A 344 24.36 -22.19 -3.77
CA GLY A 344 24.85 -22.09 -2.40
C GLY A 344 24.59 -20.72 -1.78
N ARG A 345 24.86 -19.63 -2.53
CA ARG A 345 24.54 -18.25 -2.12
C ARG A 345 23.04 -18.05 -1.86
N SER A 346 22.19 -18.64 -2.71
CA SER A 346 20.73 -18.54 -2.54
C SER A 346 20.23 -19.32 -1.31
N LYS A 347 20.83 -20.47 -1.01
CA LYS A 347 20.54 -21.25 0.22
C LYS A 347 21.05 -20.56 1.49
N ALA A 348 22.24 -19.97 1.44
CA ALA A 348 22.80 -19.19 2.55
C ALA A 348 21.95 -17.94 2.87
N ALA A 349 21.55 -17.17 1.85
CA ALA A 349 20.67 -16.02 2.04
C ALA A 349 19.28 -16.39 2.62
N ALA A 350 18.76 -17.57 2.28
CA ALA A 350 17.53 -18.09 2.86
C ALA A 350 17.72 -18.54 4.33
N ALA A 351 18.87 -19.14 4.66
CA ALA A 351 19.22 -19.50 6.03
C ALA A 351 19.46 -18.27 6.91
N ASP A 352 20.17 -17.26 6.41
CA ASP A 352 20.41 -15.98 7.11
C ASP A 352 19.10 -15.23 7.38
N ALA A 353 18.18 -15.21 6.40
CA ALA A 353 16.84 -14.65 6.58
C ALA A 353 15.98 -15.44 7.59
N ALA A 354 16.17 -16.75 7.71
CA ALA A 354 15.51 -17.58 8.71
C ALA A 354 16.12 -17.37 10.11
N GLU A 355 17.44 -17.22 10.22
CA GLU A 355 18.14 -16.93 11.47
C GLU A 355 17.80 -15.53 12.02
N GLU A 356 17.72 -14.52 11.16
CA GLU A 356 17.30 -13.16 11.56
C GLU A 356 15.83 -13.09 11.96
N ARG A 357 14.95 -13.89 11.35
CA ARG A 357 13.58 -14.08 11.86
C ARG A 357 13.58 -14.74 13.24
N GLY A 358 14.36 -15.80 13.42
CA GLY A 358 14.51 -16.46 14.73
C GLY A 358 15.06 -15.53 15.81
N LYS A 359 16.01 -14.65 15.50
CA LYS A 359 16.53 -13.63 16.43
C LYS A 359 15.49 -12.56 16.75
N ARG A 360 14.73 -12.07 15.75
CA ARG A 360 13.65 -11.09 15.98
C ARG A 360 12.51 -11.68 16.81
N GLU A 361 12.12 -12.91 16.54
CA GLU A 361 11.10 -13.63 17.32
C GLU A 361 11.58 -13.87 18.75
N LYS A 362 12.85 -14.25 18.95
CA LYS A 362 13.46 -14.37 20.28
C LYS A 362 13.49 -13.04 21.04
N LEU A 363 13.87 -11.94 20.38
CA LEU A 363 13.88 -10.60 20.98
C LEU A 363 12.46 -10.11 21.29
N ALA A 364 11.48 -10.38 20.42
CA ALA A 364 10.08 -10.06 20.66
C ALA A 364 9.51 -10.84 21.86
N LEU A 365 9.88 -12.12 22.00
CA LEU A 365 9.55 -12.95 23.18
C LEU A 365 10.20 -12.42 24.46
N GLU A 366 11.49 -12.07 24.44
CA GLU A 366 12.18 -11.45 25.59
C GLU A 366 11.54 -10.12 26.01
N LEU A 367 11.11 -9.30 25.05
CA LEU A 367 10.46 -8.02 25.31
C LEU A 367 9.04 -8.21 25.87
N CYS A 368 8.27 -9.19 25.36
CA CYS A 368 6.98 -9.59 25.93
C CYS A 368 7.14 -10.14 27.36
N ILE A 369 8.17 -10.94 27.63
CA ILE A 369 8.47 -11.46 28.98
C ILE A 369 8.83 -10.30 29.93
N GLN A 370 9.61 -9.31 29.50
CA GLN A 370 9.90 -8.11 30.29
C GLN A 370 8.65 -7.25 30.53
N GLN A 371 7.77 -7.12 29.54
CA GLN A 371 6.54 -6.34 29.65
C GLN A 371 5.50 -7.04 30.53
N LEU A 372 5.42 -8.37 30.49
CA LEU A 372 4.64 -9.18 31.45
C LEU A 372 5.25 -9.16 32.85
N ALA A 373 6.57 -9.11 33.00
CA ALA A 373 7.22 -8.94 34.29
C ALA A 373 6.96 -7.55 34.89
N LEU A 374 6.96 -6.50 34.06
CA LEU A 374 6.58 -5.14 34.45
C LEU A 374 5.09 -5.05 34.81
N GLN A 375 4.19 -5.63 34.00
CA GLN A 375 2.76 -5.71 34.32
C GLN A 375 2.49 -6.57 35.57
N GLY A 376 3.24 -7.65 35.77
CA GLY A 376 3.19 -8.47 36.98
C GLY A 376 3.69 -7.70 38.22
N GLN A 377 4.72 -6.88 38.06
CA GLN A 377 5.22 -5.99 39.10
C GLN A 377 4.23 -4.83 39.39
N GLU A 378 3.59 -4.27 38.37
CA GLU A 378 2.55 -3.24 38.49
C GLU A 378 1.28 -3.80 39.13
N ALA A 379 0.83 -4.99 38.75
CA ALA A 379 -0.28 -5.69 39.40
C ALA A 379 0.04 -6.04 40.85
N LYS A 380 1.29 -6.42 41.15
CA LYS A 380 1.79 -6.62 42.51
C LYS A 380 1.79 -5.31 43.31
N ASN A 381 2.21 -4.19 42.71
CA ASN A 381 2.18 -2.87 43.33
C ASN A 381 0.74 -2.37 43.55
N GLN A 382 -0.18 -2.66 42.62
CA GLN A 382 -1.60 -2.34 42.73
C GLN A 382 -2.30 -3.16 43.82
N LEU A 383 -1.98 -4.45 43.94
CA LEU A 383 -2.41 -5.30 45.07
C LEU A 383 -1.85 -4.80 46.40
N GLN A 384 -0.62 -4.30 46.42
CA GLN A 384 -0.02 -3.70 47.62
C GLN A 384 -0.70 -2.37 47.98
N THR A 385 -1.04 -1.50 47.01
CA THR A 385 -1.78 -0.25 47.28
C THR A 385 -3.24 -0.46 47.68
N LEU A 386 -3.90 -1.51 47.17
CA LEU A 386 -5.23 -1.92 47.66
C LEU A 386 -5.17 -2.53 49.06
N LYS A 387 -4.06 -3.18 49.41
CA LYS A 387 -3.80 -3.71 50.75
C LYS A 387 -3.44 -2.60 51.76
N ASP A 388 -2.79 -1.53 51.31
CA ASP A 388 -2.33 -0.42 52.16
C ASP A 388 -3.36 0.74 52.27
N LEU A 389 -4.37 0.82 51.39
CA LEU A 389 -5.53 1.71 51.54
C LEU A 389 -6.71 1.06 52.29
N ALA A 390 -6.70 -0.26 52.48
CA ALA A 390 -7.70 -0.99 53.28
C ALA A 390 -7.37 -1.08 54.78
N ARG A 391 -6.25 -0.50 55.26
CA ARG A 391 -5.88 -0.48 56.68
C ARG A 391 -5.16 0.81 57.10
N LYS A 392 -5.90 1.92 57.15
CA LYS A 392 -5.63 3.02 58.09
C LYS A 392 -6.94 3.45 58.74
N GLY A 393 -7.02 3.15 60.03
CA GLY A 393 -8.17 3.18 60.92
C GLY A 393 -8.54 1.73 61.29
N ASP A 394 -8.14 1.12 62.40
CA ASP A 394 -7.51 1.62 63.62
C ASP A 394 -6.89 0.46 64.41
N VAL A 395 -5.85 0.81 65.19
CA VAL A 395 -5.49 0.31 66.55
C VAL A 395 -5.26 -1.20 66.80
N GLU A 396 -3.98 -1.50 67.00
CA GLU A 396 -3.34 -2.32 68.05
C GLU A 396 -3.99 -3.62 68.60
N THR A 397 -3.13 -4.65 68.56
CA THR A 397 -2.96 -5.79 69.48
C THR A 397 -3.86 -7.01 69.34
N GLN A 398 -3.18 -8.10 68.95
CA GLN A 398 -3.22 -9.50 69.42
C GLN A 398 -4.54 -10.07 69.92
N ASN A 399 -4.77 -11.34 69.54
CA ASN A 399 -5.34 -12.40 70.39
C ASN A 399 -5.05 -13.73 69.65
N SER A 400 -4.34 -14.71 70.21
CA SER A 400 -4.78 -15.62 71.26
C SER A 400 -6.29 -15.82 71.28
N GLU A 401 -6.70 -17.03 70.94
CA GLU A 401 -7.99 -17.65 71.28
C GLU A 401 -9.27 -17.26 70.50
N VAL A 402 -9.84 -18.34 69.94
CA VAL A 402 -11.25 -18.78 70.11
C VAL A 402 -12.31 -18.19 69.16
N ILE A 403 -12.65 -19.03 68.18
CA ILE A 403 -13.97 -19.63 67.89
C ILE A 403 -15.20 -18.72 67.69
N GLU A 404 -15.75 -18.87 66.47
CA GLU A 404 -17.16 -18.92 66.03
C GLU A 404 -18.17 -17.79 66.31
N ALA A 405 -18.78 -17.39 65.18
CA ALA A 405 -20.21 -17.31 64.88
C ALA A 405 -21.11 -16.22 65.52
N ASP A 406 -21.88 -15.64 64.60
CA ASP A 406 -23.35 -15.45 64.63
C ASP A 406 -23.98 -14.06 64.86
N GLU A 407 -24.93 -13.78 63.95
CA GLU A 407 -26.24 -13.13 64.09
C GLU A 407 -26.48 -11.68 64.61
N THR A 408 -27.25 -10.93 63.78
CA THR A 408 -28.41 -10.02 64.09
C THR A 408 -28.31 -8.49 64.38
N ILE A 409 -29.07 -7.70 63.58
CA ILE A 409 -30.05 -6.58 63.83
C ILE A 409 -29.60 -5.38 64.74
N THR A 410 -29.76 -4.07 64.45
CA THR A 410 -30.97 -3.18 64.49
C THR A 410 -30.71 -1.71 64.08
N GLU A 411 -31.81 -1.04 63.72
CA GLU A 411 -32.07 0.37 63.37
C GLU A 411 -31.79 1.41 64.50
N GLU A 412 -31.61 2.69 64.16
CA GLU A 412 -32.47 3.83 64.58
C GLU A 412 -31.89 5.26 64.37
N GLN A 413 -32.75 6.12 63.78
CA GLN A 413 -33.08 7.54 64.09
C GLN A 413 -32.05 8.70 63.99
N THR A 414 -32.45 9.75 63.25
CA THR A 414 -32.56 11.15 63.75
C THR A 414 -33.33 12.04 62.75
N HIS A 415 -34.44 12.64 63.21
CA HIS A 415 -35.22 13.66 62.50
C HIS A 415 -35.14 15.00 63.26
N ALA A 416 -34.82 16.10 62.58
CA ALA A 416 -34.94 17.46 63.08
C ALA A 416 -35.78 18.30 62.11
N CYS A 417 -36.82 18.98 62.62
CA CYS A 417 -37.82 19.71 61.82
C CYS A 417 -37.68 21.23 62.04
N ILE A 418 -37.49 21.99 60.95
CA ILE A 418 -37.47 23.47 60.92
C ILE A 418 -38.86 23.96 60.49
N SER A 419 -39.46 24.89 61.24
CA SER A 419 -40.77 25.49 60.93
C SER A 419 -40.62 26.93 60.45
N ILE A 420 -41.18 27.24 59.26
CA ILE A 420 -41.13 28.56 58.59
C ILE A 420 -42.48 29.27 58.76
N THR A 421 -42.47 30.58 58.99
CA THR A 421 -43.64 31.46 59.17
C THR A 421 -44.37 31.78 57.85
N LYS A 422 -45.67 32.02 57.94
CA LYS A 422 -46.60 32.12 56.80
C LYS A 422 -46.35 33.34 55.90
N GLU A 423 -45.84 34.42 56.46
CA GLU A 423 -45.44 35.63 55.76
C GLU A 423 -44.18 35.41 54.91
N ASP A 424 -43.20 34.65 55.42
CA ASP A 424 -41.98 34.30 54.70
C ASP A 424 -42.28 33.34 53.53
N TYR A 425 -43.25 32.45 53.70
CA TYR A 425 -43.74 31.58 52.62
C TYR A 425 -44.40 32.38 51.48
N LYS A 426 -45.14 33.45 51.78
CA LYS A 426 -45.73 34.34 50.77
C LYS A 426 -44.68 35.20 50.06
N ALA A 427 -43.65 35.65 50.78
CA ALA A 427 -42.53 36.39 50.18
C ALA A 427 -41.69 35.50 49.24
N LEU A 428 -41.52 34.22 49.59
CA LEU A 428 -40.89 33.21 48.74
C LEU A 428 -41.73 32.89 47.48
N LEU A 429 -43.06 32.77 47.61
CA LEU A 429 -43.96 32.59 46.46
C LEU A 429 -43.90 33.76 45.47
N LYS A 430 -43.88 35.01 45.95
CA LYS A 430 -43.73 36.18 45.06
C LYS A 430 -42.37 36.27 44.35
N LYS A 431 -41.30 35.73 44.96
CA LYS A 431 -40.00 35.57 44.29
C LYS A 431 -39.98 34.41 43.29
N ALA A 432 -40.79 33.38 43.51
CA ALA A 432 -40.98 32.30 42.55
C ALA A 432 -41.76 32.76 41.31
N ASP A 433 -42.73 33.67 41.46
CA ASP A 433 -43.49 34.20 40.31
C ASP A 433 -42.65 35.18 39.44
N GLN A 434 -41.59 35.79 39.98
CA GLN A 434 -40.61 36.56 39.21
C GLN A 434 -39.60 35.66 38.45
N SER A 435 -39.74 34.33 38.54
CA SER A 435 -38.87 33.35 37.86
C SER A 435 -39.23 33.12 36.39
N GLU A 436 -40.38 33.61 35.90
CA GLU A 436 -40.77 33.42 34.49
C GLU A 436 -39.91 34.25 33.52
N GLU A 437 -39.44 35.43 33.91
CA GLU A 437 -38.49 36.22 33.11
C GLU A 437 -37.09 35.56 33.06
N MET A 438 -36.64 34.97 34.18
CA MET A 438 -35.39 34.20 34.26
C MET A 438 -35.46 32.87 33.49
N SER A 439 -36.67 32.31 33.27
CA SER A 439 -36.87 31.10 32.47
C SER A 439 -36.59 31.37 30.98
N ASN A 440 -37.07 32.50 30.47
CA ASN A 440 -36.87 32.87 29.06
C ASN A 440 -35.39 33.19 28.77
N GLU A 441 -34.69 33.85 29.69
CA GLU A 441 -33.24 34.09 29.57
C GLU A 441 -32.44 32.78 29.67
N ASN A 442 -32.82 31.85 30.55
CA ASN A 442 -32.21 30.52 30.62
C ASN A 442 -32.41 29.72 29.33
N ASP A 443 -33.58 29.80 28.70
CA ASP A 443 -33.85 29.11 27.44
C ASP A 443 -33.05 29.70 26.26
N VAL A 444 -32.79 31.01 26.28
CA VAL A 444 -31.90 31.66 25.32
C VAL A 444 -30.45 31.24 25.56
N LEU A 445 -29.97 31.31 26.81
CA LEU A 445 -28.62 30.88 27.19
C LEU A 445 -28.37 29.40 26.90
N LYS A 446 -29.37 28.54 27.11
CA LYS A 446 -29.28 27.11 26.79
C LYS A 446 -29.11 26.88 25.28
N ARG A 447 -29.88 27.58 24.45
CA ARG A 447 -29.72 27.53 22.98
C ARG A 447 -28.37 28.06 22.53
N GLU A 448 -27.87 29.15 23.14
CA GLU A 448 -26.52 29.66 22.86
C GLU A 448 -25.43 28.67 23.28
N MET A 449 -25.60 27.98 24.41
CA MET A 449 -24.68 26.94 24.88
C MET A 449 -24.67 25.74 23.92
N GLU A 450 -25.82 25.30 23.43
CA GLU A 450 -25.93 24.21 22.45
C GLU A 450 -25.28 24.61 21.11
N MET A 451 -25.52 25.83 20.62
CA MET A 451 -24.87 26.34 19.41
C MET A 451 -23.35 26.45 19.55
N THR A 452 -22.86 26.91 20.70
CA THR A 452 -21.42 27.01 20.96
C THR A 452 -20.78 25.63 21.10
N ALA A 453 -21.44 24.67 21.76
CA ALA A 453 -20.99 23.28 21.84
C ALA A 453 -20.90 22.63 20.45
N ALA A 454 -21.91 22.82 19.59
CA ALA A 454 -21.88 22.35 18.21
C ALA A 454 -20.70 22.94 17.43
N ARG A 455 -20.47 24.24 17.57
CA ARG A 455 -19.37 24.95 16.90
C ARG A 455 -17.99 24.50 17.40
N ILE A 456 -17.85 24.18 18.68
CA ILE A 456 -16.65 23.56 19.24
C ILE A 456 -16.40 22.18 18.61
N GLY A 457 -17.45 21.37 18.42
CA GLY A 457 -17.37 20.10 17.71
C GLY A 457 -16.86 20.23 16.28
N GLU A 458 -17.36 21.22 15.52
CA GLU A 458 -16.87 21.53 14.18
C GLU A 458 -15.40 21.98 14.16
N PHE A 459 -14.99 22.81 15.12
CA PHE A 459 -13.59 23.23 15.21
C PHE A 459 -12.67 22.06 15.57
N ARG A 460 -13.11 21.13 16.42
CA ARG A 460 -12.34 19.95 16.79
C ARG A 460 -12.13 19.02 15.60
N THR A 461 -13.19 18.70 14.86
CA THR A 461 -13.09 17.87 13.64
C THR A 461 -12.20 18.53 12.58
N ARG A 462 -12.31 19.85 12.39
CA ARG A 462 -11.43 20.60 11.48
C ARG A 462 -9.97 20.58 11.94
N ALA A 463 -9.71 20.69 13.26
CA ALA A 463 -8.37 20.60 13.82
C ALA A 463 -7.77 19.20 13.65
N GLU A 464 -8.55 18.14 13.85
CA GLU A 464 -8.13 16.75 13.63
C GLU A 464 -7.79 16.49 12.16
N GLN A 465 -8.61 16.98 11.22
CA GLN A 465 -8.31 16.92 9.79
C GLN A 465 -7.03 17.70 9.42
N ALA A 466 -6.84 18.88 10.00
CA ALA A 466 -5.63 19.67 9.78
C ALA A 466 -4.37 18.97 10.32
N ALA A 467 -4.47 18.35 11.51
CA ALA A 467 -3.38 17.57 12.10
C ALA A 467 -3.04 16.35 11.24
N TRP A 468 -4.04 15.62 10.75
CA TRP A 468 -3.81 14.48 9.86
C TRP A 468 -3.14 14.90 8.54
N ARG A 469 -3.60 16.00 7.91
CA ARG A 469 -2.95 16.54 6.70
C ARG A 469 -1.50 16.96 6.96
N ALA A 470 -1.22 17.56 8.12
CA ALA A 470 0.14 17.93 8.52
C ALA A 470 1.04 16.70 8.71
N GLU A 471 0.54 15.64 9.36
CA GLU A 471 1.28 14.39 9.55
C GLU A 471 1.62 13.71 8.21
N VAL A 472 0.65 13.66 7.28
CA VAL A 472 0.88 13.13 5.93
C VAL A 472 1.93 13.96 5.18
N ALA A 473 1.84 15.29 5.25
CA ALA A 473 2.82 16.18 4.63
C ALA A 473 4.23 16.00 5.25
N GLU A 474 4.33 15.77 6.55
CA GLU A 474 5.60 15.51 7.23
C GLU A 474 6.23 14.18 6.79
N LYS A 475 5.43 13.11 6.68
CA LYS A 475 5.88 11.82 6.13
C LYS A 475 6.36 11.95 4.69
N ALA A 476 5.60 12.65 3.85
CA ALA A 476 6.00 12.90 2.46
C ALA A 476 7.31 13.70 2.37
N LYS A 477 7.46 14.74 3.21
CA LYS A 477 8.69 15.52 3.31
C LYS A 477 9.87 14.67 3.76
N ALA A 478 9.69 13.79 4.74
CA ALA A 478 10.75 12.90 5.23
C ALA A 478 11.27 11.95 4.14
N LEU A 479 10.38 11.40 3.31
CA LEU A 479 10.75 10.56 2.16
C LEU A 479 11.58 11.34 1.13
N LEU A 480 11.14 12.55 0.76
CA LEU A 480 11.88 13.40 -0.17
C LEU A 480 13.25 13.83 0.38
N GLU A 481 13.34 14.08 1.68
CA GLU A 481 14.62 14.38 2.34
C GLU A 481 15.58 13.18 2.34
N GLU A 482 15.06 11.96 2.50
CA GLU A 482 15.86 10.73 2.40
C GLU A 482 16.38 10.49 0.97
N GLU A 483 15.54 10.68 -0.04
CA GLU A 483 15.96 10.61 -1.45
C GLU A 483 17.03 11.65 -1.75
N ARG A 484 16.83 12.90 -1.30
CA ARG A 484 17.80 13.96 -1.46
C ARG A 484 19.12 13.66 -0.75
N ARG A 485 19.07 13.00 0.42
CA ARG A 485 20.28 12.52 1.14
C ARG A 485 21.02 11.46 0.34
N LYS A 486 20.32 10.43 -0.18
CA LYS A 486 20.89 9.39 -1.05
C LYS A 486 21.52 9.99 -2.31
N TRP A 487 20.89 11.01 -2.89
CA TRP A 487 21.42 11.69 -4.07
C TRP A 487 22.71 12.46 -3.75
N LYS A 488 22.73 13.23 -2.65
CA LYS A 488 23.94 13.90 -2.16
C LYS A 488 25.07 12.91 -1.86
N GLU A 489 24.79 11.78 -1.22
CA GLU A 489 25.80 10.75 -0.96
C GLU A 489 26.38 10.16 -2.26
N LYS A 490 25.54 9.93 -3.28
CA LYS A 490 26.00 9.48 -4.60
C LYS A 490 26.86 10.55 -5.28
N GLU A 491 26.46 11.81 -5.20
CA GLU A 491 27.20 12.94 -5.75
C GLU A 491 28.55 13.11 -5.05
N ASP A 492 28.60 13.04 -3.72
CA ASP A 492 29.83 13.09 -2.93
C ASP A 492 30.74 11.90 -3.25
N LYS A 493 30.21 10.68 -3.37
CA LYS A 493 30.98 9.50 -3.82
C LYS A 493 31.59 9.70 -5.20
N ARG A 494 30.82 10.26 -6.15
CA ARG A 494 31.33 10.59 -7.50
C ARG A 494 32.42 11.66 -7.43
N LYS A 495 32.24 12.68 -6.60
CA LYS A 495 33.23 13.75 -6.40
C LYS A 495 34.53 13.22 -5.80
N VAL A 496 34.44 12.35 -4.79
CA VAL A 496 35.60 11.68 -4.19
C VAL A 496 36.29 10.75 -5.19
N ALA A 497 35.55 9.96 -5.97
CA ALA A 497 36.12 9.10 -7.01
C ALA A 497 36.83 9.91 -8.11
N LEU A 498 36.24 11.03 -8.54
CA LEU A 498 36.85 11.93 -9.50
C LEU A 498 38.12 12.59 -8.95
N GLU A 499 38.12 12.99 -7.67
CA GLU A 499 39.29 13.55 -7.02
C GLU A 499 40.40 12.49 -6.83
N ALA A 500 40.04 11.25 -6.51
CA ALA A 500 40.97 10.13 -6.45
C ALA A 500 41.62 9.84 -7.81
N LEU A 501 40.83 9.82 -8.89
CA LEU A 501 41.36 9.70 -10.26
C LEU A 501 42.27 10.87 -10.64
N ARG A 502 41.93 12.10 -10.19
CA ARG A 502 42.83 13.26 -10.36
C ARG A 502 44.14 13.07 -9.60
N GLN A 503 44.10 12.66 -8.33
CA GLN A 503 45.30 12.41 -7.53
C GLN A 503 46.15 11.28 -8.12
N GLU A 504 45.53 10.22 -8.63
CA GLU A 504 46.22 9.13 -9.33
C GLU A 504 46.86 9.63 -10.63
N SER A 505 46.18 10.48 -11.39
CA SER A 505 46.74 11.09 -12.61
C SER A 505 47.91 12.06 -12.31
N ILE A 506 47.88 12.74 -11.16
CA ILE A 506 48.97 13.62 -10.70
C ILE A 506 50.14 12.78 -10.15
N SER A 507 49.86 11.67 -9.47
CA SER A 507 50.85 10.69 -9.00
C SER A 507 51.56 10.00 -10.18
N LEU A 508 50.81 9.61 -11.21
CA LEU A 508 51.34 9.04 -12.44
C LEU A 508 52.22 10.07 -13.18
N LYS A 509 51.81 11.35 -13.22
CA LYS A 509 52.65 12.44 -13.77
C LYS A 509 53.95 12.66 -12.98
N ASN A 510 53.98 12.35 -11.68
CA ASN A 510 55.18 12.46 -10.84
C ASN A 510 56.06 11.20 -10.88
N SER A 511 55.53 10.03 -11.24
CA SER A 511 56.33 8.81 -11.45
C SER A 511 57.01 8.75 -12.83
N PHE A 512 56.59 9.58 -13.79
CA PHE A 512 57.24 9.74 -15.10
C PHE A 512 58.51 10.61 -15.10
N ARG A 513 59.10 10.92 -13.94
CA ARG A 513 60.43 11.58 -13.84
C ARG A 513 61.53 10.69 -13.28
N LYS A 514 61.65 9.45 -13.76
CA LYS A 514 62.95 8.74 -13.73
C LYS A 514 63.07 7.88 -14.99
N HIS A 515 63.47 8.50 -16.09
CA HIS A 515 64.22 7.76 -17.10
C HIS A 515 65.51 7.25 -16.43
N PRO A 516 65.84 5.96 -16.53
CA PRO A 516 67.17 5.50 -16.16
C PRO A 516 68.17 6.14 -17.15
N GLU A 517 69.20 6.80 -16.63
CA GLU A 517 70.32 7.24 -17.45
C GLU A 517 70.90 6.04 -18.23
N PRO A 518 71.23 6.20 -19.52
CA PRO A 518 71.82 5.13 -20.29
C PRO A 518 73.22 4.79 -19.74
N PRO A 519 73.59 3.49 -19.64
CA PRO A 519 74.87 3.09 -19.08
C PRO A 519 76.02 3.58 -19.98
N LYS A 520 76.94 4.35 -19.41
CA LYS A 520 78.08 5.02 -20.08
C LYS A 520 79.25 4.10 -20.49
N THR A 521 79.06 2.79 -20.57
CA THR A 521 80.16 1.88 -20.92
C THR A 521 79.65 0.63 -21.61
N TYR A 522 79.74 0.62 -22.94
CA TYR A 522 79.57 -0.59 -23.75
C TYR A 522 80.83 -1.45 -23.66
N GLN A 523 80.71 -2.67 -23.14
CA GLN A 523 81.74 -3.70 -23.32
C GLN A 523 81.56 -4.34 -24.71
N PRO A 524 82.63 -4.47 -25.52
CA PRO A 524 82.54 -5.16 -26.80
C PRO A 524 82.22 -6.65 -26.58
N LEU A 525 81.24 -7.13 -27.35
CA LEU A 525 80.57 -8.44 -27.27
C LEU A 525 81.53 -9.64 -27.17
N GLY A 526 82.77 -9.49 -27.66
CA GLY A 526 83.80 -10.54 -27.63
C GLY A 526 84.21 -11.00 -26.22
N LYS A 527 84.12 -10.14 -25.18
CA LYS A 527 84.41 -10.55 -23.79
C LYS A 527 83.26 -11.32 -23.14
N ILE A 528 82.02 -11.03 -23.53
CA ILE A 528 80.82 -11.69 -23.00
C ILE A 528 80.70 -13.10 -23.59
N LEU A 529 81.10 -13.27 -24.85
CA LEU A 529 80.96 -14.54 -25.57
C LEU A 529 82.11 -15.55 -25.37
N LYS A 530 83.13 -15.25 -24.53
CA LYS A 530 84.29 -16.14 -24.25
C LYS A 530 84.89 -16.81 -25.50
N MET A 531 84.89 -16.13 -26.65
CA MET A 531 85.51 -16.68 -27.85
C MET A 531 87.03 -16.46 -27.76
N LYS A 532 87.80 -17.56 -27.78
CA LYS A 532 89.25 -17.52 -27.90
C LYS A 532 89.57 -17.32 -29.39
N PHE A 533 90.33 -16.28 -29.71
CA PHE A 533 91.09 -16.22 -30.96
C PHE A 533 92.35 -17.07 -30.83
#